data_AF-A0A654AWA5-F1
#
_entry.id   AF-A0A654AWA5-F1
#
_cell.length_a   1.000
_cell.length_b   1.000
_cell.length_c   1.000
_cell.angle_alpha   90.00
_cell.angle_beta   90.00
_cell.angle_gamma   90.00
#
_symmetry.space_group_name_H-M   'P 1'
#
loop_
_entity.id
_entity.type
_entity.pdbx_description
1 polymer ?
#
loop_
_entity_poly.entity_id
_entity_poly.type
_entity_poly.pdbx_seq_one_letter_code
_entity_poly.pdbx_strand_id
1 'polypeptide(L)'
;MAKNRVNTAQVQKAPPSKLLMGLTSQATPSRSEGAAVDGMEVERYPDGSVRYAVNLNNAPVPQRRYVADIATVDYNGFEVNIVFAQTKIFGQGLESALSIKINLNAFNDIVRALYVNVQSELERARQLIKLKDEQLVQVNAEPAHSAKLIANVANFALSGHETCIDFYHVNAYANAKLATSSKLDIEAVVRVDLRTSLFAPFSVELGKIAERIAAGE
;
A
#
# COMPACT_ATOMS: atom_id res chain seq x y z
N MET A 1 32.92 9.96 69.25
CA MET A 1 31.72 10.73 68.84
C MET A 1 32.14 11.78 67.82
N ALA A 2 31.90 11.53 66.53
CA ALA A 2 32.24 12.45 65.44
C ALA A 2 30.95 12.91 64.75
N LYS A 3 30.77 14.23 64.62
CA LYS A 3 29.59 14.88 64.04
C LYS A 3 29.64 14.77 62.51
N ASN A 4 28.65 14.10 61.91
CA ASN A 4 28.42 14.14 60.47
C ASN A 4 27.93 15.55 60.07
N ARG A 5 28.77 16.30 59.34
CA ARG A 5 28.38 17.51 58.63
C ARG A 5 27.69 17.12 57.32
N VAL A 6 26.43 17.51 57.17
CA VAL A 6 25.71 17.43 55.89
C VAL A 6 26.32 18.48 54.96
N ASN A 7 26.85 18.03 53.82
CA ASN A 7 27.44 18.89 52.81
C ASN A 7 26.32 19.53 51.98
N THR A 8 25.88 20.72 52.36
CA THR A 8 24.97 21.55 51.58
C THR A 8 25.75 22.25 50.47
N ALA A 9 25.99 21.57 49.35
CA ALA A 9 26.37 22.21 48.11
C ALA A 9 25.98 21.35 46.91
N GLN A 10 25.38 22.01 45.91
CA GLN A 10 25.05 21.53 44.57
C GLN A 10 23.67 20.87 44.38
N VAL A 11 22.60 21.63 44.66
CA VAL A 11 21.48 21.66 43.70
C VAL A 11 21.85 22.71 42.65
N GLN A 12 22.54 22.29 41.58
CA GLN A 12 22.67 23.13 40.39
C GLN A 12 21.26 23.36 39.84
N LYS A 13 20.70 24.54 40.08
CA LYS A 13 19.51 25.00 39.36
C LYS A 13 19.90 25.10 37.89
N ALA A 14 19.48 24.13 37.10
CA ALA A 14 19.61 24.19 35.65
C ALA A 14 18.99 25.51 35.16
N PRO A 15 19.64 26.24 34.24
CA PRO A 15 19.10 27.49 33.73
C PRO A 15 17.73 27.24 33.07
N PRO A 16 16.76 28.18 33.18
CA PRO A 16 15.41 28.02 32.62
C PRO A 16 15.39 27.67 31.12
N SER A 17 16.44 28.04 30.39
CA SER A 17 16.63 27.68 28.98
C SER A 17 16.74 26.16 28.74
N LYS A 18 17.29 25.38 29.68
CA LYS A 18 17.33 23.92 29.58
C LYS A 18 16.00 23.26 29.93
N LEU A 19 15.20 23.88 30.79
CA LEU A 19 13.84 23.43 31.10
C LEU A 19 12.88 23.69 29.93
N LEU A 20 13.03 24.82 29.24
CA LEU A 20 12.27 25.08 28.00
C LEU A 20 12.69 24.15 26.86
N MET A 21 13.98 23.85 26.70
CA MET A 21 14.45 22.87 25.71
C MET A 21 13.93 21.45 26.00
N GLY A 22 13.76 21.07 27.28
CA GLY A 22 13.14 19.79 27.64
C GLY A 22 11.63 19.73 27.39
N LEU A 23 10.95 20.88 27.31
CA LEU A 23 9.52 20.98 26.97
C LEU A 23 9.29 21.08 25.45
N THR A 24 10.26 21.59 24.69
CA THR A 24 10.19 21.64 23.22
C THR A 24 10.84 20.45 22.53
N SER A 25 11.64 19.64 23.25
CA SER A 25 12.22 18.39 22.75
C SER A 25 11.33 17.17 22.96
N GLN A 26 10.10 17.34 23.45
CA GLN A 26 9.09 16.31 23.21
C GLN A 26 8.79 16.37 21.71
N ALA A 27 9.55 15.58 20.94
CA ALA A 27 9.24 15.27 19.57
C ALA A 27 7.73 15.05 19.51
N THR A 28 7.03 15.91 18.78
CA THR A 28 5.61 15.76 18.53
C THR A 28 5.41 14.28 18.17
N PRO A 29 4.62 13.50 18.93
CA PRO A 29 4.48 12.08 18.65
C PRO A 29 4.13 11.96 17.17
N SER A 30 4.98 11.27 16.40
CA SER A 30 4.77 11.19 14.96
C SER A 30 3.41 10.54 14.75
N ARG A 31 2.46 11.31 14.20
CA ARG A 31 1.10 10.82 13.90
C ARG A 31 1.10 9.85 12.72
N SER A 32 2.27 9.56 12.15
CA SER A 32 2.45 8.54 11.15
C SER A 32 2.62 7.18 11.86
N GLU A 33 1.72 6.26 11.51
CA GLU A 33 1.77 4.86 11.91
C GLU A 33 2.41 4.07 10.76
N GLY A 34 2.96 2.88 11.06
CA GLY A 34 3.54 2.00 10.06
C GLY A 34 5.07 1.93 10.07
N ALA A 35 5.61 1.14 9.13
CA ALA A 35 7.05 0.93 8.98
C ALA A 35 7.64 1.95 8.02
N ALA A 36 8.80 2.50 8.35
CA ALA A 36 9.50 3.45 7.49
C ALA A 36 10.12 2.75 6.28
N VAL A 37 9.79 3.22 5.08
CA VAL A 37 10.43 2.87 3.82
C VAL A 37 11.10 4.10 3.20
N ASP A 38 12.07 3.85 2.32
CA ASP A 38 12.77 4.91 1.60
C ASP A 38 11.88 5.51 0.52
N GLY A 39 11.86 6.84 0.43
CA GLY A 39 11.22 7.55 -0.66
C GLY A 39 12.12 8.64 -1.24
N MET A 40 12.00 8.87 -2.54
CA MET A 40 12.77 9.85 -3.30
C MET A 40 11.82 10.74 -4.09
N GLU A 41 12.05 12.05 -4.05
CA GLU A 41 11.36 12.99 -4.94
C GLU A 41 11.75 12.70 -6.39
N VAL A 42 10.75 12.48 -7.24
CA VAL A 42 10.94 12.16 -8.67
C VAL A 42 10.62 13.37 -9.53
N GLU A 43 9.55 14.08 -9.18
CA GLU A 43 9.03 15.18 -9.98
C GLU A 43 8.37 16.22 -9.08
N ARG A 44 8.59 17.49 -9.38
CA ARG A 44 7.93 18.63 -8.73
C ARG A 44 7.18 19.41 -9.78
N TYR A 45 5.89 19.58 -9.56
CA TYR A 45 5.01 20.29 -10.47
C TYR A 45 5.02 21.81 -10.20
N PRO A 46 4.65 22.63 -11.19
CA PRO A 46 4.59 24.09 -11.06
C PRO A 46 3.63 24.59 -9.97
N ASP A 47 2.62 23.81 -9.61
CA ASP A 47 1.66 24.10 -8.53
C ASP A 47 2.23 23.82 -7.12
N GLY A 48 3.48 23.36 -7.04
CA GLY A 48 4.15 23.00 -5.78
C GLY A 48 3.88 21.58 -5.30
N SER A 49 3.04 20.80 -6.00
CA SER A 49 2.85 19.38 -5.70
C SER A 49 4.09 18.56 -6.11
N VAL A 50 4.33 17.45 -5.40
CA VAL A 50 5.53 16.64 -5.56
C VAL A 50 5.13 15.18 -5.71
N ARG A 51 5.67 14.50 -6.72
CA ARG A 51 5.60 13.05 -6.87
C ARG A 51 6.85 12.43 -6.26
N TYR A 52 6.65 11.38 -5.48
CA TYR A 52 7.71 10.59 -4.89
C TYR A 52 7.69 9.15 -5.42
N ALA A 53 8.87 8.58 -5.64
CA ALA A 53 9.06 7.14 -5.78
C ALA A 53 9.30 6.55 -4.40
N VAL A 54 8.71 5.38 -4.14
CA VAL A 54 8.85 4.67 -2.87
C VAL A 54 9.50 3.32 -3.14
N ASN A 55 10.52 2.98 -2.34
CA ASN A 55 11.20 1.70 -2.42
C ASN A 55 10.54 0.70 -1.47
N LEU A 56 9.85 -0.29 -2.03
CA LEU A 56 9.13 -1.31 -1.26
C LEU A 56 9.95 -2.58 -0.96
N ASN A 57 11.23 -2.63 -1.34
CA ASN A 57 12.06 -3.83 -1.14
C ASN A 57 12.21 -4.22 0.34
N ASN A 58 12.16 -3.24 1.25
CA ASN A 58 12.24 -3.45 2.70
C ASN A 58 10.89 -3.22 3.40
N ALA A 59 9.79 -3.17 2.63
CA ALA A 59 8.45 -3.01 3.19
C ALA A 59 8.07 -4.25 4.03
N PRO A 60 7.34 -4.08 5.16
CA PRO A 60 6.87 -5.20 5.95
C PRO A 60 5.84 -6.01 5.16
N VAL A 61 6.00 -7.33 5.12
CA VAL A 61 5.00 -8.21 4.49
C VAL A 61 3.68 -8.14 5.28
N PRO A 62 2.53 -7.88 4.62
CA PRO A 62 1.23 -7.93 5.29
C PRO A 62 0.98 -9.26 5.98
N GLN A 63 0.59 -9.20 7.26
CA GLN A 63 0.25 -10.41 8.03
C GLN A 63 -1.09 -11.02 7.60
N ARG A 64 -2.03 -10.16 7.16
CA ARG A 64 -3.31 -10.60 6.62
C ARG A 64 -3.11 -11.10 5.19
N ARG A 65 -3.59 -12.31 4.92
CA ARG A 65 -3.54 -12.93 3.59
C ARG A 65 -4.95 -13.24 3.11
N TYR A 66 -5.17 -13.05 1.82
CA TYR A 66 -6.41 -13.37 1.14
C TYR A 66 -6.08 -14.13 -0.14
N VAL A 67 -6.71 -15.29 -0.36
CA VAL A 67 -6.55 -16.05 -1.60
C VAL A 67 -7.73 -15.73 -2.50
N ALA A 68 -7.48 -15.44 -3.77
CA ALA A 68 -8.52 -15.03 -4.70
C ALA A 68 -8.64 -16.01 -5.88
N ASP A 69 -9.88 -16.39 -6.19
CA ASP A 69 -10.24 -17.14 -7.39
C ASP A 69 -10.80 -16.25 -8.50
N ILE A 70 -11.26 -15.06 -8.12
CA ILE A 70 -11.81 -14.03 -9.01
C ILE A 70 -11.15 -12.71 -8.66
N ALA A 71 -10.82 -11.93 -9.68
CA ALA A 71 -10.36 -10.56 -9.56
C ALA A 71 -11.12 -9.69 -10.57
N THR A 72 -11.65 -8.57 -10.10
CA THR A 72 -12.33 -7.58 -10.94
C THR A 72 -12.03 -6.18 -10.44
N VAL A 73 -12.24 -5.18 -11.29
CA VAL A 73 -12.06 -3.77 -10.96
C VAL A 73 -13.31 -3.02 -11.39
N ASP A 74 -13.78 -2.14 -10.51
CA ASP A 74 -14.90 -1.25 -10.76
C ASP A 74 -14.49 0.19 -10.47
N TYR A 75 -15.07 1.13 -11.21
CA TYR A 75 -14.81 2.56 -11.08
C TYR A 75 -16.13 3.32 -11.13
N ASN A 76 -16.35 4.17 -10.13
CA ASN A 76 -17.63 4.85 -9.91
C ASN A 76 -17.56 6.38 -10.10
N GLY A 77 -16.52 6.90 -10.75
CA GLY A 77 -16.30 8.35 -10.94
C GLY A 77 -15.45 9.02 -9.86
N PHE A 78 -15.34 8.42 -8.66
CA PHE A 78 -14.61 9.02 -7.53
C PHE A 78 -13.46 8.14 -7.02
N GLU A 79 -13.70 6.84 -6.94
CA GLU A 79 -12.73 5.86 -6.46
C GLU A 79 -12.74 4.62 -7.35
N VAL A 80 -11.63 3.89 -7.30
CA VAL A 80 -11.50 2.56 -7.90
C VAL A 80 -11.64 1.51 -6.80
N ASN A 81 -12.52 0.53 -7.05
CA ASN A 81 -12.71 -0.63 -6.21
C ASN A 81 -12.09 -1.84 -6.89
N ILE A 82 -10.97 -2.32 -6.37
CA ILE A 82 -10.41 -3.61 -6.77
C ILE A 82 -11.06 -4.68 -5.90
N VAL A 83 -11.72 -5.66 -6.52
CA VAL A 83 -12.45 -6.72 -5.81
C VAL A 83 -11.81 -8.06 -6.10
N PHE A 84 -11.47 -8.76 -5.03
CA PHE A 84 -11.00 -10.14 -5.03
C PHE A 84 -12.07 -11.01 -4.38
N ALA A 85 -12.38 -12.17 -4.95
CA ALA A 85 -13.40 -13.06 -4.39
C ALA A 85 -12.98 -14.52 -4.42
N GLN A 86 -13.55 -15.29 -3.50
CA GLN A 86 -13.42 -16.74 -3.38
C GLN A 86 -14.72 -17.42 -3.79
N THR A 87 -14.62 -18.48 -4.57
CA THR A 87 -15.78 -19.31 -4.90
C THR A 87 -15.99 -20.37 -3.83
N LYS A 88 -17.24 -20.79 -3.63
CA LYS A 88 -17.53 -21.89 -2.70
C LYS A 88 -16.91 -23.19 -3.20
N ILE A 89 -16.30 -23.95 -2.30
CA ILE A 89 -15.81 -25.31 -2.58
C ILE A 89 -16.95 -26.24 -3.00
N PHE A 90 -18.11 -26.11 -2.34
CA PHE A 90 -19.30 -26.91 -2.60
C PHE A 90 -20.48 -26.03 -3.01
N GLY A 91 -21.12 -26.39 -4.12
CA GLY A 91 -22.27 -25.66 -4.68
C GLY A 91 -21.86 -24.50 -5.59
N GLN A 92 -22.82 -23.63 -5.89
CA GLN A 92 -22.60 -22.45 -6.73
C GLN A 92 -22.57 -21.17 -5.88
N GLY A 93 -21.75 -20.20 -6.30
CA GLY A 93 -21.71 -18.85 -5.73
C GLY A 93 -20.40 -18.49 -5.03
N LEU A 94 -20.39 -17.30 -4.45
CA LEU A 94 -19.24 -16.73 -3.75
C LEU A 94 -19.26 -17.10 -2.27
N GLU A 95 -18.08 -17.44 -1.75
CA GLU A 95 -17.86 -17.66 -0.32
C GLU A 95 -17.54 -16.34 0.38
N SER A 96 -16.55 -15.61 -0.14
CA SER A 96 -16.12 -14.34 0.41
C SER A 96 -15.68 -13.36 -0.68
N ALA A 97 -15.66 -12.06 -0.36
CA ALA A 97 -14.96 -11.06 -1.16
C ALA A 97 -14.19 -10.04 -0.31
N LEU A 98 -13.08 -9.57 -0.86
CA LEU A 98 -12.26 -8.49 -0.37
C LEU A 98 -12.29 -7.34 -1.38
N SER A 99 -12.73 -6.16 -0.96
CA SER A 99 -12.71 -4.95 -1.76
C SER A 99 -11.64 -4.00 -1.24
N ILE A 100 -10.72 -3.59 -2.12
CA ILE A 100 -9.69 -2.59 -1.89
C ILE A 100 -10.10 -1.30 -2.57
N LYS A 101 -10.38 -0.28 -1.76
CA LYS A 101 -10.69 1.08 -2.21
C LYS A 101 -9.41 1.87 -2.43
N ILE A 102 -9.27 2.45 -3.62
CA ILE A 102 -8.11 3.20 -4.06
C ILE A 102 -8.58 4.51 -4.71
N ASN A 103 -7.93 5.63 -4.36
CA ASN A 103 -8.20 6.90 -5.03
C ASN A 103 -7.58 6.93 -6.45
N LEU A 104 -8.07 7.81 -7.32
CA LEU A 104 -7.68 7.82 -8.74
C LEU A 104 -6.18 8.05 -8.97
N ASN A 105 -5.56 8.95 -8.20
CA ASN A 105 -4.13 9.25 -8.33
C ASN A 105 -3.27 8.04 -7.99
N ALA A 106 -3.54 7.42 -6.84
CA ALA A 106 -2.86 6.22 -6.39
C ALA A 106 -3.09 5.04 -7.34
N PHE A 107 -4.30 4.90 -7.88
CA PHE A 107 -4.60 3.87 -8.87
C PHE A 107 -3.75 4.05 -10.14
N ASN A 108 -3.67 5.27 -10.67
CA ASN A 108 -2.84 5.56 -11.84
C ASN A 108 -1.35 5.30 -11.60
N ASP A 109 -0.84 5.65 -10.42
CA ASP A 109 0.55 5.37 -10.03
C ASP A 109 0.80 3.85 -9.90
N ILE A 110 -0.15 3.09 -9.34
CA ILE A 110 -0.11 1.63 -9.25
C ILE A 110 -0.10 0.99 -10.63
N VAL A 111 -1.00 1.40 -11.53
CA VAL A 111 -1.09 0.87 -12.90
C VAL A 111 0.18 1.20 -13.68
N ARG A 112 0.72 2.40 -13.54
CA ARG A 112 2.00 2.76 -14.15
C ARG A 112 3.14 1.86 -13.63
N ALA A 113 3.22 1.66 -12.32
CA ALA A 113 4.24 0.80 -11.72
C ALA A 113 4.12 -0.65 -12.22
N LEU A 114 2.89 -1.15 -12.38
CA LEU A 114 2.61 -2.46 -12.96
C LEU A 114 3.16 -2.57 -14.39
N TYR A 115 2.88 -1.60 -15.26
CA TYR A 115 3.36 -1.64 -16.65
C TYR A 115 4.88 -1.51 -16.77
N VAL A 116 5.50 -0.68 -15.94
CA VAL A 116 6.96 -0.48 -15.97
C VAL A 116 7.72 -1.68 -15.42
N ASN A 117 7.26 -2.25 -14.30
CA ASN A 117 8.06 -3.21 -13.54
C ASN A 117 7.65 -4.66 -13.78
N VAL A 118 6.39 -4.93 -14.13
CA VAL A 118 5.82 -6.29 -14.07
C VAL A 118 5.45 -6.85 -15.44
N GLN A 119 5.03 -5.99 -16.38
CA GLN A 119 4.48 -6.46 -17.66
C GLN A 119 5.47 -7.33 -18.44
N SER A 120 6.76 -6.97 -18.45
CA SER A 120 7.79 -7.75 -19.14
C SER A 120 7.98 -9.15 -18.53
N GLU A 121 7.90 -9.26 -17.20
CA GLU A 121 7.98 -10.53 -16.48
C GLU A 121 6.75 -11.39 -16.74
N LEU A 122 5.57 -10.77 -16.81
CA LEU A 122 4.31 -11.44 -17.14
C LEU A 122 4.33 -12.03 -18.57
N GLU A 123 4.80 -11.26 -19.54
CA GLU A 123 4.98 -11.75 -20.93
C GLU A 123 6.01 -12.89 -21.00
N ARG A 124 7.10 -12.77 -20.25
CA ARG A 124 8.10 -13.84 -20.14
C ARG A 124 7.50 -15.10 -19.53
N ALA A 125 6.68 -14.98 -18.47
CA ALA A 125 5.98 -16.10 -17.87
C ALA A 125 5.04 -16.76 -18.87
N ARG A 126 4.22 -15.99 -19.60
CA ARG A 126 3.34 -16.50 -20.67
C ARG A 126 4.09 -17.38 -21.67
N GLN A 127 5.26 -16.94 -22.11
CA GLN A 127 6.07 -17.68 -23.08
C GLN A 127 6.73 -18.94 -22.49
N LEU A 128 7.32 -18.82 -21.29
CA LEU A 128 8.11 -19.91 -20.70
C LEU A 128 7.24 -21.07 -20.19
N ILE A 129 6.15 -20.76 -19.48
CA ILE A 129 5.29 -21.79 -18.87
C ILE A 129 4.02 -22.07 -19.68
N LYS A 130 3.90 -21.48 -20.89
CA LYS A 130 2.70 -21.58 -21.75
C LYS A 130 1.42 -21.27 -20.97
N LEU A 131 1.48 -20.20 -20.16
CA LEU A 131 0.38 -19.78 -19.30
C LEU A 131 -0.86 -19.53 -20.16
N LYS A 132 -1.99 -20.14 -19.77
CA LYS A 132 -3.28 -19.86 -20.38
C LYS A 132 -4.04 -18.90 -19.49
N ASP A 133 -4.42 -17.76 -20.04
CA ASP A 133 -5.19 -16.76 -19.32
C ASP A 133 -6.56 -17.32 -18.94
N GLU A 134 -6.97 -17.05 -17.70
CA GLU A 134 -8.33 -17.32 -17.21
C GLU A 134 -9.29 -16.25 -17.74
N GLN A 135 -10.59 -16.56 -17.80
CA GLN A 135 -11.58 -15.53 -18.07
C GLN A 135 -11.87 -14.75 -16.79
N LEU A 136 -11.85 -13.41 -16.88
CA LEU A 136 -12.30 -12.57 -15.78
C LEU A 136 -13.81 -12.77 -15.58
N VAL A 137 -14.20 -13.15 -14.37
CA VAL A 137 -15.60 -13.36 -14.01
C VAL A 137 -16.12 -12.08 -13.36
N GLN A 138 -17.29 -11.62 -13.80
CA GLN A 138 -17.98 -10.53 -13.13
C GLN A 138 -18.61 -11.00 -11.81
N VAL A 139 -18.42 -10.20 -10.76
CA VAL A 139 -19.04 -10.43 -9.45
C VAL A 139 -20.44 -9.83 -9.47
N ASN A 140 -21.44 -10.68 -9.74
CA ASN A 140 -22.84 -10.25 -9.91
C ASN A 140 -23.74 -10.60 -8.71
N ALA A 141 -23.17 -11.13 -7.63
CA ALA A 141 -23.89 -11.52 -6.42
C ALA A 141 -23.14 -11.06 -5.18
N GLU A 142 -23.87 -10.66 -4.14
CA GLU A 142 -23.29 -10.31 -2.86
C GLU A 142 -22.78 -11.58 -2.15
N PRO A 143 -21.50 -11.63 -1.72
CA PRO A 143 -20.94 -12.79 -1.04
C PRO A 143 -21.47 -12.90 0.40
N ALA A 144 -21.39 -14.11 0.97
CA ALA A 144 -21.78 -14.34 2.37
C ALA A 144 -20.91 -13.55 3.36
N HIS A 145 -19.63 -13.37 3.02
CA HIS A 145 -18.69 -12.60 3.81
C HIS A 145 -18.01 -11.55 2.94
N SER A 146 -17.94 -10.31 3.41
CA SER A 146 -17.21 -9.25 2.72
C SER A 146 -16.34 -8.43 3.68
N ALA A 147 -15.19 -8.02 3.18
CA ALA A 147 -14.31 -7.07 3.84
C ALA A 147 -14.00 -5.91 2.89
N LYS A 148 -13.93 -4.70 3.44
CA LYS A 148 -13.57 -3.48 2.70
C LYS A 148 -12.35 -2.86 3.36
N LEU A 149 -11.29 -2.66 2.60
CA LEU A 149 -10.04 -2.05 3.05
C LEU A 149 -9.71 -0.86 2.14
N ILE A 150 -8.83 0.02 2.61
CA ILE A 150 -8.31 1.15 1.85
C ILE A 150 -6.82 0.93 1.65
N ALA A 151 -6.34 1.17 0.43
CA ALA A 151 -4.92 1.15 0.10
C ALA A 151 -4.61 2.21 -0.95
N ASN A 152 -3.36 2.66 -0.99
CA ASN A 152 -2.89 3.63 -1.98
C ASN A 152 -1.48 3.32 -2.48
N VAL A 153 -0.92 2.18 -2.09
CA VAL A 153 0.34 1.65 -2.60
C VAL A 153 0.15 0.14 -2.78
N ALA A 154 0.67 -0.40 -3.89
CA ALA A 154 0.65 -1.83 -4.15
C ALA A 154 2.03 -2.28 -4.64
N ASN A 155 2.45 -3.47 -4.19
CA ASN A 155 3.61 -4.17 -4.72
C ASN A 155 3.14 -5.47 -5.37
N PHE A 156 3.75 -5.82 -6.50
CA PHE A 156 3.40 -7.02 -7.27
C PHE A 156 4.64 -7.91 -7.34
N ALA A 157 4.47 -9.21 -7.11
CA ALA A 157 5.52 -10.18 -7.37
C ALA A 157 4.93 -11.43 -8.02
N LEU A 158 5.70 -12.02 -8.94
CA LEU A 158 5.30 -13.15 -9.75
C LEU A 158 6.30 -14.28 -9.57
N SER A 159 5.79 -15.50 -9.42
CA SER A 159 6.57 -16.73 -9.34
C SER A 159 5.87 -17.83 -10.13
N GLY A 160 6.13 -17.88 -11.44
CA GLY A 160 5.56 -18.88 -12.33
C GLY A 160 4.03 -18.80 -12.38
N HIS A 161 3.35 -19.74 -11.71
CA HIS A 161 1.89 -19.84 -11.65
C HIS A 161 1.24 -19.05 -10.51
N GLU A 162 2.06 -18.46 -9.63
CA GLU A 162 1.58 -17.70 -8.48
C GLU A 162 1.94 -16.22 -8.64
N THR A 163 0.96 -15.36 -8.37
CA THR A 163 1.15 -13.92 -8.20
C THR A 163 0.74 -13.55 -6.79
N CYS A 164 1.50 -12.65 -6.16
CA CYS A 164 1.06 -11.98 -4.95
C CYS A 164 1.01 -10.46 -5.14
N ILE A 165 0.01 -9.84 -4.54
CA ILE A 165 -0.17 -8.38 -4.50
C ILE A 165 -0.19 -7.95 -3.05
N ASP A 166 0.80 -7.18 -2.63
CA ASP A 166 0.84 -6.57 -1.30
C ASP A 166 0.24 -5.17 -1.36
N PHE A 167 -0.83 -4.94 -0.61
CA PHE A 167 -1.43 -3.63 -0.46
C PHE A 167 -0.94 -2.94 0.80
N TYR A 168 -0.64 -1.66 0.67
CA TYR A 168 -0.20 -0.78 1.74
C TYR A 168 -1.03 0.49 1.78
N HIS A 169 -1.11 1.08 2.96
CA HIS A 169 -1.72 2.39 3.17
C HIS A 169 -0.68 3.39 3.67
N VAL A 170 -0.63 4.53 2.99
CA VAL A 170 0.11 5.72 3.36
C VAL A 170 -0.89 6.75 3.83
N ASN A 171 -0.88 7.06 5.11
CA ASN A 171 -1.77 8.09 5.66
C ASN A 171 -1.24 9.51 5.35
N ALA A 172 -2.09 10.52 5.51
CA ALA A 172 -1.74 11.90 5.18
C ALA A 172 -0.56 12.45 6.02
N TYR A 173 -0.38 11.97 7.25
CA TYR A 173 0.72 12.39 8.12
C TYR A 173 2.07 11.81 7.67
N ALA A 174 2.07 10.58 7.13
CA ALA A 174 3.26 9.96 6.56
C ALA A 174 3.77 10.73 5.34
N ASN A 175 2.88 11.26 4.49
CA ASN A 175 3.27 12.08 3.33
C ASN A 175 3.99 13.38 3.74
N ALA A 176 3.59 14.02 4.84
CA ALA A 176 4.26 15.22 5.35
C ALA A 176 5.70 14.93 5.82
N LYS A 177 5.95 13.72 6.31
CA LYS A 177 7.27 13.26 6.76
C LYS A 177 8.25 13.04 5.61
N LEU A 178 7.74 12.65 4.44
CA LEU A 178 8.56 12.39 3.27
C LEU A 178 9.28 13.65 2.76
N ALA A 179 8.61 14.80 2.82
CA ALA A 179 9.18 16.10 2.45
C ALA A 179 10.37 16.54 3.33
N THR A 180 10.49 16.00 4.55
CA THR A 180 11.52 16.44 5.52
C THR A 180 12.58 15.39 5.81
N SER A 181 12.29 14.10 5.57
CA SER A 181 13.16 13.00 6.00
C SER A 181 13.50 11.97 4.92
N SER A 182 12.93 12.08 3.72
CA SER A 182 13.05 11.05 2.66
C SER A 182 12.59 9.65 3.12
N LYS A 183 11.81 9.59 4.21
CA LYS A 183 11.19 8.37 4.73
C LYS A 183 9.67 8.50 4.63
N LEU A 184 9.04 7.43 4.20
CA LEU A 184 7.59 7.30 4.17
C LEU A 184 7.19 6.18 5.12
N ASP A 185 6.30 6.45 6.06
CA ASP A 185 5.75 5.39 6.90
C ASP A 185 4.58 4.73 6.15
N ILE A 186 4.64 3.40 6.01
CA ILE A 186 3.64 2.60 5.33
C ILE A 186 3.01 1.58 6.28
N GLU A 187 1.70 1.44 6.19
CA GLU A 187 0.92 0.46 6.94
C GLU A 187 0.64 -0.75 6.02
N ALA A 188 1.04 -1.94 6.43
CA ALA A 188 0.76 -3.16 5.67
C ALA A 188 -0.72 -3.56 5.85
N VAL A 189 -1.48 -3.61 4.76
CA VAL A 189 -2.93 -3.81 4.80
C VAL A 189 -3.30 -5.27 4.60
N VAL A 190 -2.95 -5.83 3.45
CA VAL A 190 -3.28 -7.22 3.08
C VAL A 190 -2.41 -7.69 1.92
N ARG A 191 -2.05 -8.97 1.93
CA ARG A 191 -1.48 -9.68 0.79
C ARG A 191 -2.60 -10.45 0.10
N VAL A 192 -2.71 -10.30 -1.21
CA VAL A 192 -3.63 -11.08 -2.04
C VAL A 192 -2.82 -12.05 -2.90
N ASP A 193 -3.06 -13.34 -2.68
CA ASP A 193 -2.46 -14.43 -3.46
C ASP A 193 -3.46 -14.87 -4.53
N LEU A 194 -3.00 -14.94 -5.79
CA LEU A 194 -3.83 -15.34 -6.92
C LEU A 194 -3.00 -16.09 -7.97
N ARG A 195 -3.68 -16.82 -8.85
CA ARG A 195 -3.03 -17.50 -9.98
C ARG A 195 -2.53 -16.46 -10.99
N THR A 196 -1.32 -16.63 -11.52
CA THR A 196 -0.78 -15.75 -12.58
C THR A 196 -1.70 -15.73 -13.80
N SER A 197 -2.35 -16.85 -14.11
CA SER A 197 -3.34 -16.98 -15.20
C SER A 197 -4.57 -16.09 -15.02
N LEU A 198 -4.95 -15.79 -13.77
CA LEU A 198 -6.00 -14.81 -13.46
C LEU A 198 -5.45 -13.38 -13.43
N PHE A 199 -4.24 -13.20 -12.89
CA PHE A 199 -3.61 -11.88 -12.81
C PHE A 199 -3.31 -11.28 -14.18
N ALA A 200 -2.92 -12.09 -15.17
CA ALA A 200 -2.52 -11.62 -16.49
C ALA A 200 -3.62 -10.86 -17.26
N PRO A 201 -4.86 -11.37 -17.38
CA PRO A 201 -5.96 -10.60 -17.94
C PRO A 201 -6.44 -9.48 -16.99
N PHE A 202 -6.32 -9.68 -15.68
CA PHE A 202 -6.70 -8.66 -14.70
C PHE A 202 -5.83 -7.40 -14.81
N SER A 203 -4.52 -7.53 -15.03
CA SER A 203 -3.62 -6.39 -15.25
C SER A 203 -4.00 -5.57 -16.49
N VAL A 204 -4.46 -6.24 -17.56
CA VAL A 204 -4.96 -5.57 -18.76
C VAL A 204 -6.23 -4.78 -18.45
N GLU A 205 -7.13 -5.33 -17.64
CA GLU A 205 -8.35 -4.64 -17.23
C GLU A 205 -8.06 -3.41 -16.37
N LEU A 206 -7.08 -3.48 -15.46
CA LEU A 206 -6.60 -2.33 -14.70
C LEU A 206 -6.13 -1.20 -15.63
N GLY A 207 -5.42 -1.54 -16.71
CA GLY A 207 -4.98 -0.59 -17.73
C GLY A 207 -6.14 0.10 -18.44
N LYS A 208 -7.16 -0.66 -18.87
CA LYS A 208 -8.35 -0.06 -19.50
C LYS A 208 -9.07 0.91 -18.59
N ILE A 209 -9.19 0.59 -17.29
CA ILE A 209 -9.80 1.52 -16.32
C ILE A 209 -8.95 2.78 -16.19
N ALA A 210 -7.62 2.67 -16.15
CA ALA A 210 -6.75 3.85 -16.11
C ALA A 210 -6.87 4.72 -17.37
N GLU A 211 -7.01 4.11 -18.55
CA GLU A 211 -7.26 4.82 -19.82
C GLU A 211 -8.60 5.57 -19.79
N ARG A 212 -9.67 4.94 -19.28
CA ARG A 212 -10.99 5.58 -19.12
C ARG A 212 -10.94 6.77 -18.18
N ILE A 213 -10.26 6.62 -17.03
CA ILE A 213 -10.04 7.72 -16.07
C ILE A 213 -9.27 8.86 -16.75
N ALA A 214 -8.24 8.56 -17.53
CA ALA A 214 -7.47 9.58 -18.24
C ALA A 214 -8.28 10.30 -19.33
N ALA A 215 -9.27 9.61 -19.93
CA ALA A 215 -10.21 10.18 -20.90
C ALA A 215 -11.30 11.05 -20.25
N GLY A 216 -11.41 11.06 -18.91
CA GLY A 216 -12.43 11.80 -18.18
C GLY A 216 -13.81 11.14 -18.19
N GLU A 217 -13.86 9.82 -18.41
CA GLU A 217 -15.07 9.00 -18.29
C GLU A 217 -15.39 8.63 -16.84
#